data_AF-A0A7V9BU04-F1
#
_entry.id   AF-A0A7V9BU04-F1
#
_cell.length_a   1.000
_cell.length_b   1.000
_cell.length_c   1.000
_cell.angle_alpha   90.00
_cell.angle_beta   90.00
_cell.angle_gamma   90.00
#
_symmetry.space_group_name_H-M   'P 1'
#
loop_
_entity.id
_entity.type
_entity.pdbx_description
1 polymer ?
#
loop_
_entity_poly.entity_id
_entity_poly.type
_entity_poly.pdbx_seq_one_letter_code
_entity_poly.pdbx_strand_id
1 'polypeptide(L)'
;MLFHVTALAEGARTVFPTLPERLGAVRRLARHFGKRSLWFCLSDTHLHELIEAREEELPFILRDLKFVLDGLSDVQFDRPKVKPVREQSHLENCWKYVVSNREKHGLDSGLLDPGAGFVDVVGARVLPGFDRDRWKVHLPRWKTADLLGRLRLPLDATRPATPDEVRAHGSFRLARSAAAAVGFPDLSLNIPHAVAARSAAIQLGLEAGLARADLAHAVQVVRQTTYGLGAAPAEVLDALKRRITLETTTVLESPS
;
A
#
# COMPACT_ATOMS: atom_id res chain seq x y z
N MET A 1 1.81 -0.64 -23.90
CA MET A 1 0.34 -0.36 -23.88
C MET A 1 -0.19 -0.60 -22.48
N LEU A 2 -1.36 -0.05 -22.15
CA LEU A 2 -1.99 -0.26 -20.85
C LEU A 2 -3.18 -1.20 -20.95
N PHE A 3 -3.34 -2.06 -19.94
CA PHE A 3 -4.44 -3.01 -19.83
C PHE A 3 -5.06 -2.96 -18.44
N HIS A 4 -6.40 -2.92 -18.39
CA HIS A 4 -7.17 -3.15 -17.17
C HIS A 4 -7.46 -4.64 -17.05
N VAL A 5 -6.88 -5.25 -16.02
CA VAL A 5 -7.02 -6.66 -15.71
C VAL A 5 -7.94 -6.81 -14.50
N THR A 6 -8.86 -7.77 -14.56
CA THR A 6 -9.73 -8.13 -13.45
C THR A 6 -9.73 -9.64 -13.25
N ALA A 7 -9.50 -10.09 -12.03
CA ALA A 7 -9.58 -11.51 -11.67
C ALA A 7 -10.54 -11.67 -10.48
N LEU A 8 -11.53 -12.54 -10.62
CA LEU A 8 -12.54 -12.82 -9.60
C LEU A 8 -12.24 -14.18 -8.98
N ALA A 9 -12.31 -14.30 -7.66
CA ALA A 9 -12.27 -15.58 -6.99
C ALA A 9 -13.47 -16.43 -7.40
N GLU A 10 -13.28 -17.74 -7.59
CA GLU A 10 -14.32 -18.65 -8.03
C GLU A 10 -15.56 -18.56 -7.11
N GLY A 11 -16.71 -18.27 -7.71
CA GLY A 11 -17.97 -18.07 -6.99
C GLY A 11 -18.02 -16.81 -6.12
N ALA A 12 -17.14 -15.83 -6.37
CA ALA A 12 -16.97 -14.62 -5.56
C ALA A 12 -16.71 -14.91 -4.07
N ARG A 13 -16.03 -16.03 -3.78
CA ARG A 13 -15.66 -16.42 -2.42
C ARG A 13 -14.59 -15.49 -1.85
N THR A 14 -14.66 -15.24 -0.55
CA THR A 14 -13.60 -14.52 0.17
C THR A 14 -12.31 -15.32 0.20
N VAL A 15 -11.22 -14.73 -0.29
CA VAL A 15 -9.88 -15.34 -0.42
C VAL A 15 -8.86 -14.76 0.54
N PHE A 16 -9.05 -13.52 1.00
CA PHE A 16 -8.15 -12.84 1.95
C PHE A 16 -8.95 -12.27 3.13
N PRO A 17 -9.49 -13.14 3.99
CA PRO A 17 -10.34 -12.73 5.11
C PRO A 17 -9.57 -11.91 6.15
N THR A 18 -8.26 -12.15 6.32
CA THR A 18 -7.45 -11.47 7.34
C THR A 18 -6.51 -10.42 6.75
N LEU A 19 -6.11 -9.45 7.57
CA LEU A 19 -5.11 -8.43 7.22
C LEU A 19 -3.75 -9.05 6.82
N PRO A 20 -3.17 -10.00 7.58
CA PRO A 20 -1.92 -10.66 7.19
C PRO A 20 -1.97 -11.32 5.82
N GLU A 21 -3.06 -12.05 5.50
CA GLU A 21 -3.22 -12.71 4.20
C GLU A 21 -3.28 -11.69 3.06
N ARG A 22 -4.09 -10.62 3.23
CA ARG A 22 -4.22 -9.57 2.21
C ARG A 22 -2.90 -8.84 1.97
N LEU A 23 -2.17 -8.50 3.03
CA LEU A 23 -0.85 -7.86 2.91
C LEU A 23 0.19 -8.81 2.28
N GLY A 24 0.13 -10.10 2.62
CA GLY A 24 0.94 -11.13 1.97
C GLY A 24 0.69 -11.21 0.47
N ALA A 25 -0.58 -11.20 0.06
CA ALA A 25 -1.01 -11.18 -1.33
C ALA A 25 -0.54 -9.92 -2.07
N VAL A 26 -0.76 -8.72 -1.50
CA VAL A 26 -0.29 -7.45 -2.06
C VAL A 26 1.22 -7.44 -2.25
N ARG A 27 1.99 -7.86 -1.25
CA ARG A 27 3.46 -7.94 -1.36
C ARG A 27 3.90 -8.93 -2.45
N ARG A 28 3.21 -10.07 -2.58
CA ARG A 28 3.53 -11.05 -3.62
C ARG A 28 3.20 -10.52 -5.02
N LEU A 29 2.07 -9.84 -5.20
CA LEU A 29 1.71 -9.18 -6.45
C LEU A 29 2.73 -8.08 -6.80
N ALA A 30 3.06 -7.20 -5.86
CA ALA A 30 4.07 -6.15 -6.07
C ALA A 30 5.44 -6.71 -6.46
N ARG A 31 5.86 -7.83 -5.86
CA ARG A 31 7.13 -8.47 -6.21
C ARG A 31 7.17 -8.99 -7.65
N HIS A 32 6.06 -9.53 -8.16
CA HIS A 32 6.01 -10.15 -9.49
C HIS A 32 5.64 -9.14 -10.59
N PHE A 33 4.69 -8.26 -10.30
CA PHE A 33 4.07 -7.37 -11.28
C PHE A 33 4.29 -5.89 -10.98
N GLY A 34 4.86 -5.52 -9.83
CA GLY A 34 4.96 -4.11 -9.41
C GLY A 34 5.72 -3.20 -10.36
N LYS A 35 6.71 -3.74 -11.09
CA LYS A 35 7.44 -2.98 -12.14
C LYS A 35 6.62 -2.77 -13.41
N ARG A 36 5.46 -3.41 -13.53
CA ARG A 36 4.51 -3.29 -14.65
C ARG A 36 3.23 -2.60 -14.21
N SER A 37 2.87 -2.74 -12.94
CA SER A 37 1.68 -2.19 -12.31
C SER A 37 1.77 -0.68 -12.20
N LEU A 38 0.70 0.01 -12.61
CA LEU A 38 0.48 1.43 -12.35
C LEU A 38 -0.36 1.61 -11.08
N TRP A 39 -1.37 0.74 -10.92
CA TRP A 39 -2.30 0.70 -9.79
C TRP A 39 -2.89 -0.69 -9.65
N PHE A 40 -3.26 -1.02 -8.42
CA PHE A 40 -4.04 -2.21 -8.12
C PHE A 40 -5.07 -1.92 -7.02
N CYS A 41 -6.10 -2.74 -6.96
CA CYS A 41 -7.00 -2.85 -5.82
C CYS A 41 -7.33 -4.34 -5.64
N LEU A 42 -6.83 -4.89 -4.54
CA LEU A 42 -7.11 -6.24 -4.11
C LEU A 42 -8.20 -6.19 -3.03
N SER A 43 -9.41 -6.59 -3.41
CA SER A 43 -10.47 -6.83 -2.44
C SER A 43 -10.31 -8.23 -1.84
N ASP A 44 -11.26 -8.60 -1.00
CA ASP A 44 -11.34 -9.94 -0.43
C ASP A 44 -11.85 -10.99 -1.43
N THR A 45 -12.40 -10.59 -2.58
CA THR A 45 -13.00 -11.49 -3.58
C THR A 45 -12.43 -11.32 -4.99
N HIS A 46 -11.75 -10.22 -5.28
CA HIS A 46 -11.25 -9.94 -6.63
C HIS A 46 -10.06 -8.98 -6.65
N LEU A 47 -9.31 -9.03 -7.75
CA LEU A 47 -8.24 -8.10 -8.09
C LEU A 47 -8.69 -7.22 -9.26
N HIS A 48 -8.45 -5.92 -9.14
CA HIS A 48 -8.30 -5.02 -10.28
C HIS A 48 -6.84 -4.58 -10.38
N GLU A 49 -6.27 -4.66 -11.57
CA GLU A 49 -4.90 -4.19 -11.81
C GLU A 49 -4.82 -3.45 -13.14
N LEU A 50 -4.03 -2.38 -13.14
CA LEU A 50 -3.70 -1.62 -14.34
C LEU A 50 -2.23 -1.86 -14.67
N ILE A 51 -1.97 -2.63 -15.72
CA ILE A 51 -0.62 -3.07 -16.09
C ILE A 51 -0.14 -2.45 -17.39
N GLU A 52 1.15 -2.16 -17.47
CA GLU A 52 1.85 -1.89 -18.71
C GLU A 52 2.44 -3.18 -19.30
N ALA A 53 2.10 -3.46 -20.56
CA ALA A 53 2.64 -4.59 -21.30
C ALA A 53 2.65 -4.31 -22.81
N ARG A 54 3.43 -5.12 -23.53
CA ARG A 54 3.25 -5.29 -24.98
C ARG A 54 2.15 -6.33 -25.23
N GLU A 55 1.46 -6.23 -26.36
CA GLU A 55 0.30 -7.09 -26.65
C GLU A 55 0.71 -8.57 -26.73
N GLU A 56 1.88 -8.84 -27.31
CA GLU A 56 2.47 -10.18 -27.42
C GLU A 56 2.89 -10.78 -26.07
N GLU A 57 3.15 -9.96 -25.05
CA GLU A 57 3.52 -10.42 -23.70
C GLU A 57 2.30 -10.77 -22.85
N LEU A 58 1.13 -10.21 -23.21
CA LEU A 58 -0.07 -10.24 -22.37
C LEU A 58 -0.52 -11.66 -22.02
N PRO A 59 -0.56 -12.66 -22.92
CA PRO A 59 -0.95 -14.02 -22.56
C PRO A 59 -0.07 -14.63 -21.46
N PHE A 60 1.24 -14.37 -21.50
CA PHE A 60 2.19 -14.86 -20.50
C PHE A 60 1.98 -14.16 -19.16
N ILE A 61 1.77 -12.84 -19.17
CA ILE A 61 1.49 -12.08 -17.95
C ILE A 61 0.19 -12.55 -17.30
N LEU A 62 -0.89 -12.78 -18.06
CA LEU A 62 -2.16 -13.25 -17.50
C LEU A 62 -2.07 -14.68 -16.94
N ARG A 63 -1.29 -15.56 -17.59
CA ARG A 63 -1.00 -16.90 -17.08
C ARG A 63 -0.23 -16.83 -15.77
N ASP A 64 0.83 -16.03 -15.72
CA ASP A 64 1.67 -15.90 -14.53
C ASP A 64 0.89 -15.21 -13.39
N LEU A 65 0.03 -14.24 -13.70
CA LEU A 65 -0.88 -13.62 -12.74
C LEU A 65 -1.84 -14.64 -12.14
N LYS A 66 -2.48 -15.47 -12.98
CA LYS A 66 -3.35 -16.55 -12.50
C LYS A 66 -2.57 -17.51 -11.59
N PHE A 67 -1.38 -17.94 -12.01
CA PHE A 67 -0.54 -18.82 -11.19
C PHE A 67 -0.19 -18.20 -9.81
N VAL A 68 0.14 -16.91 -9.78
CA VAL A 68 0.41 -16.20 -8.53
C VAL A 68 -0.84 -16.12 -7.66
N LEU A 69 -2.01 -15.80 -8.24
CA LEU A 69 -3.28 -15.68 -7.52
C LEU A 69 -3.75 -17.04 -6.96
N ASP A 70 -3.71 -18.10 -7.76
CA ASP A 70 -4.07 -19.45 -7.30
C ASP A 70 -3.09 -19.98 -6.24
N GLY A 71 -1.85 -19.50 -6.23
CA GLY A 71 -0.86 -19.81 -5.19
C GLY A 71 -0.98 -18.99 -3.91
N LEU A 72 -1.96 -18.08 -3.82
CA LEU A 72 -2.19 -17.21 -2.66
C LEU A 72 -3.36 -17.66 -1.76
N SER A 73 -4.25 -18.52 -2.26
CA SER A 73 -5.41 -19.02 -1.52
C SER A 73 -5.82 -20.41 -2.03
N ASP A 74 -6.51 -21.20 -1.20
CA ASP A 74 -7.07 -22.49 -1.63
C ASP A 74 -8.22 -22.34 -2.64
N VAL A 75 -8.86 -21.18 -2.64
CA VAL A 75 -9.85 -20.79 -3.65
C VAL A 75 -9.13 -20.37 -4.92
N GLN A 76 -9.52 -20.98 -6.03
CA GLN A 76 -9.01 -20.64 -7.35
C GLN A 76 -9.59 -19.31 -7.84
N PHE A 77 -8.83 -18.60 -8.66
CA PHE A 77 -9.34 -17.44 -9.40
C PHE A 77 -9.81 -17.85 -10.79
N ASP A 78 -10.89 -17.23 -11.25
CA ASP A 78 -11.29 -17.27 -12.65
C ASP A 78 -10.15 -16.78 -13.54
N ARG A 79 -10.20 -17.17 -14.81
CA ARG A 79 -9.28 -16.62 -15.81
C ARG A 79 -9.34 -15.09 -15.80
N PRO A 80 -8.20 -14.39 -15.62
CA PRO A 80 -8.18 -12.94 -15.62
C PRO A 80 -8.79 -12.37 -16.91
N LYS A 81 -9.76 -11.47 -16.76
CA LYS A 81 -10.38 -10.72 -17.85
C LYS A 81 -9.51 -9.50 -18.13
N VAL A 82 -9.29 -9.19 -19.41
CA VAL A 82 -8.45 -8.07 -19.83
C VAL A 82 -9.21 -7.13 -20.77
N LYS A 83 -9.02 -5.84 -20.57
CA LYS A 83 -9.51 -4.78 -21.45
C LYS A 83 -8.39 -3.81 -21.78
N PRO A 84 -8.11 -3.50 -23.06
CA PRO A 84 -7.11 -2.51 -23.42
C PRO A 84 -7.57 -1.10 -23.03
N VAL A 85 -6.65 -0.29 -22.51
CA VAL A 85 -6.87 1.12 -22.21
C VAL A 85 -6.38 1.94 -23.41
N ARG A 86 -7.33 2.38 -24.24
CA ARG A 86 -7.06 3.00 -25.55
C ARG A 86 -6.78 4.50 -25.49
N GLU A 87 -7.35 5.18 -24.50
CA GLU A 87 -7.35 6.64 -24.43
C GLU A 87 -7.02 7.13 -23.02
N GLN A 88 -6.53 8.36 -22.92
CA GLN A 88 -6.26 8.99 -21.63
C GLN A 88 -7.54 9.12 -20.79
N SER A 89 -8.67 9.49 -21.39
CA SER A 89 -9.99 9.54 -20.73
C SER A 89 -10.36 8.19 -20.09
N HIS A 90 -10.09 7.09 -20.80
CA HIS A 90 -10.31 5.73 -20.29
C HIS A 90 -9.37 5.43 -19.12
N LEU A 91 -8.10 5.78 -19.22
CA LEU A 91 -7.15 5.64 -18.11
C LEU A 91 -7.60 6.40 -16.85
N GLU A 92 -8.04 7.64 -17.01
CA GLU A 92 -8.56 8.44 -15.91
C GLU A 92 -9.82 7.84 -15.27
N ASN A 93 -10.69 7.23 -16.08
CA ASN A 93 -11.89 6.56 -15.61
C ASN A 93 -11.56 5.22 -14.93
N CYS A 94 -10.60 4.44 -15.45
CA CYS A 94 -10.09 3.25 -14.78
C CYS A 94 -9.55 3.60 -13.39
N TRP A 95 -8.79 4.68 -13.29
CA TRP A 95 -8.30 5.18 -12.01
C TRP A 95 -9.46 5.51 -11.06
N LYS A 96 -10.44 6.31 -11.52
CA LYS A 96 -11.63 6.65 -10.69
C LYS A 96 -12.32 5.38 -10.22
N TYR A 97 -12.45 4.41 -11.12
CA TYR A 97 -13.12 3.15 -10.82
C TYR A 97 -12.38 2.38 -9.74
N VAL A 98 -11.06 2.20 -9.87
CA VAL A 98 -10.22 1.47 -8.89
C VAL A 98 -10.29 2.11 -7.51
N VAL A 99 -10.26 3.44 -7.45
CA VAL A 99 -10.29 4.19 -6.20
C VAL A 99 -11.69 4.21 -5.55
N SER A 100 -12.75 4.41 -6.35
CA SER A 100 -14.15 4.44 -5.85
C SER A 100 -14.78 3.06 -5.69
N ASN A 101 -14.11 1.97 -6.09
CA ASN A 101 -14.74 0.66 -6.18
C ASN A 101 -15.33 0.21 -4.84
N ARG A 102 -14.63 0.51 -3.74
CA ARG A 102 -15.04 0.03 -2.42
C ARG A 102 -16.18 0.85 -1.82
N GLU A 103 -16.21 2.16 -2.07
CA GLU A 103 -17.38 3.02 -1.75
C GLU A 103 -18.65 2.49 -2.44
N LYS A 104 -18.54 2.09 -3.72
CA LYS A 104 -19.66 1.49 -4.47
C LYS A 104 -20.15 0.16 -3.89
N HIS A 105 -19.28 -0.56 -3.19
CA HIS A 105 -19.62 -1.82 -2.52
C HIS A 105 -20.02 -1.63 -1.05
N GLY A 106 -20.20 -0.38 -0.58
CA GLY A 106 -20.58 -0.10 0.81
C GLY A 106 -19.53 -0.53 1.82
N LEU A 107 -18.28 -0.74 1.38
CA LEU A 107 -17.18 -1.15 2.25
C LEU A 107 -16.55 0.12 2.82
N ASP A 108 -16.49 0.21 4.14
CA ASP A 108 -15.88 1.30 4.91
C ASP A 108 -14.34 1.30 4.85
N SER A 109 -13.79 0.77 3.77
CA SER A 109 -12.37 0.69 3.55
C SER A 109 -11.86 2.08 3.18
N GLY A 110 -11.53 2.82 4.22
CA GLY A 110 -10.89 4.11 4.09
C GLY A 110 -9.64 4.03 3.20
N LEU A 111 -9.14 5.21 2.88
CA LEU A 111 -7.95 5.52 2.08
C LEU A 111 -6.69 4.70 2.44
N LEU A 112 -6.70 4.09 3.62
CA LEU A 112 -5.64 3.29 4.19
C LEU A 112 -5.82 1.78 3.97
N ASP A 113 -6.75 1.37 3.12
CA ASP A 113 -7.00 -0.05 2.81
C ASP A 113 -5.69 -0.73 2.39
N PRO A 114 -5.25 -1.76 3.12
CA PRO A 114 -4.06 -2.53 2.77
C PRO A 114 -4.13 -3.15 1.36
N GLY A 115 -5.32 -3.41 0.82
CA GLY A 115 -5.51 -3.97 -0.52
C GLY A 115 -5.38 -2.95 -1.65
N ALA A 116 -5.45 -1.65 -1.36
CA ALA A 116 -5.43 -0.60 -2.37
C ALA A 116 -4.01 -0.12 -2.66
N GLY A 117 -3.72 0.12 -3.95
CA GLY A 117 -2.44 0.69 -4.41
C GLY A 117 -2.29 2.20 -4.13
N PHE A 118 -3.32 2.85 -3.59
CA PHE A 118 -3.29 4.30 -3.32
C PHE A 118 -2.15 4.69 -2.38
N VAL A 119 -2.00 3.97 -1.27
CA VAL A 119 -0.94 4.21 -0.26
C VAL A 119 0.45 4.06 -0.85
N ASP A 120 0.63 3.18 -1.84
CA ASP A 120 1.91 2.97 -2.53
C ASP A 120 2.21 4.13 -3.46
N VAL A 121 1.21 4.57 -4.23
CA VAL A 121 1.33 5.70 -5.17
C VAL A 121 1.61 7.02 -4.49
N VAL A 122 0.99 7.29 -3.34
CA VAL A 122 1.32 8.50 -2.55
C VAL A 122 2.60 8.34 -1.72
N GLY A 123 3.25 7.18 -1.80
CA GLY A 123 4.51 6.89 -1.13
C GLY A 123 4.39 6.72 0.38
N ALA A 124 3.19 6.43 0.91
CA ALA A 124 2.95 6.11 2.31
C ALA A 124 3.14 4.61 2.62
N ARG A 125 3.40 3.79 1.60
CA ARG A 125 3.85 2.41 1.72
C ARG A 125 4.94 2.12 0.68
N VAL A 126 5.96 1.37 1.08
CA VAL A 126 7.04 0.90 0.23
C VAL A 126 6.89 -0.61 0.05
N LEU A 127 6.54 -1.03 -1.16
CA LEU A 127 6.48 -2.44 -1.54
C LEU A 127 7.68 -2.77 -2.44
N PRO A 128 8.48 -3.79 -2.10
CA PRO A 128 9.58 -4.22 -2.95
C PRO A 128 9.09 -4.60 -4.36
N GLY A 129 9.66 -3.95 -5.37
CA GLY A 129 9.31 -4.18 -6.78
C GLY A 129 8.21 -3.28 -7.33
N PHE A 130 7.49 -2.51 -6.51
CA PHE A 130 6.50 -1.55 -6.98
C PHE A 130 7.15 -0.20 -7.31
N ASP A 131 6.90 0.31 -8.51
CA ASP A 131 7.36 1.64 -8.93
C ASP A 131 6.23 2.66 -8.72
N ARG A 132 6.32 3.43 -7.63
CA ARG A 132 5.31 4.43 -7.26
C ARG A 132 5.17 5.59 -8.24
N ASP A 133 6.18 5.83 -9.08
CA ASP A 133 6.23 6.98 -9.99
C ASP A 133 5.85 6.59 -11.43
N ARG A 134 5.74 5.30 -11.71
CA ARG A 134 5.38 4.73 -13.03
C ARG A 134 4.10 5.31 -13.62
N TRP A 135 3.08 5.58 -12.82
CA TRP A 135 1.84 6.18 -13.30
C TRP A 135 2.04 7.57 -13.91
N LYS A 136 3.05 8.32 -13.47
CA LYS A 136 3.35 9.68 -13.98
C LYS A 136 3.78 9.68 -15.43
N VAL A 137 4.35 8.57 -15.93
CA VAL A 137 4.69 8.39 -17.34
C VAL A 137 3.43 8.40 -18.21
N HIS A 138 2.33 7.84 -17.70
CA HIS A 138 1.08 7.70 -18.46
C HIS A 138 0.06 8.81 -18.16
N LEU A 139 0.20 9.52 -17.04
CA LEU A 139 -0.61 10.66 -16.66
C LEU A 139 0.29 11.87 -16.28
N PRO A 140 1.07 12.41 -17.22
CA PRO A 140 2.09 13.43 -16.91
C PRO A 140 1.51 14.77 -16.46
N ARG A 141 0.24 15.04 -16.78
CA ARG A 141 -0.47 16.26 -16.36
C ARG A 141 -1.07 16.14 -14.96
N TRP A 142 -1.21 14.92 -14.46
CA TRP A 142 -1.77 14.67 -13.15
C TRP A 142 -0.72 14.88 -12.08
N LYS A 143 -1.10 15.59 -11.04
CA LYS A 143 -0.33 15.84 -9.83
C LYS A 143 -0.92 15.01 -8.71
N THR A 144 -0.13 14.78 -7.66
CA THR A 144 -0.64 14.16 -6.44
C THR A 144 -1.84 14.93 -5.88
N ALA A 145 -1.88 16.26 -6.02
CA ALA A 145 -3.02 17.10 -5.66
C ALA A 145 -4.34 16.67 -6.33
N ASP A 146 -4.29 16.26 -7.60
CA ASP A 146 -5.48 15.79 -8.32
C ASP A 146 -6.00 14.48 -7.73
N LEU A 147 -5.08 13.57 -7.34
CA LEU A 147 -5.43 12.32 -6.66
C LEU A 147 -6.12 12.59 -5.32
N LEU A 148 -5.58 13.53 -4.53
CA LEU A 148 -6.12 13.89 -3.22
C LEU A 148 -7.49 14.57 -3.34
N GLY A 149 -7.64 15.53 -4.25
CA GLY A 149 -8.91 16.23 -4.45
C GLY A 149 -10.05 15.30 -4.89
N ARG A 150 -9.74 14.30 -5.72
CA ARG A 150 -10.70 13.25 -6.13
C ARG A 150 -11.18 12.40 -4.95
N LEU A 151 -10.29 12.17 -3.98
CA LEU A 151 -10.53 11.44 -2.75
C LEU A 151 -11.08 12.34 -1.62
N ARG A 152 -11.35 13.61 -1.93
CA ARG A 152 -11.77 14.65 -0.97
C ARG A 152 -10.80 14.82 0.21
N LEU A 153 -9.54 14.47 0.00
CA LEU A 153 -8.48 14.66 0.98
C LEU A 153 -7.92 16.08 0.90
N PRO A 154 -7.47 16.67 2.02
CA PRO A 154 -6.75 17.92 2.00
C PRO A 154 -5.42 17.77 1.22
N LEU A 155 -4.98 18.85 0.57
CA LEU A 155 -3.80 18.83 -0.30
C LEU A 155 -2.51 18.46 0.44
N ASP A 156 -2.46 18.68 1.75
CA ASP A 156 -1.34 18.35 2.60
C ASP A 156 -1.45 16.96 3.24
N ALA A 157 -2.48 16.15 2.94
CA ALA A 157 -2.66 14.80 3.51
C ALA A 157 -1.47 13.85 3.27
N THR A 158 -0.57 14.18 2.33
CA THR A 158 0.62 13.38 2.01
C THR A 158 1.92 14.09 2.38
N ARG A 159 1.89 15.21 3.12
CA ARG A 159 3.13 15.82 3.62
C ARG A 159 3.81 14.88 4.63
N PRO A 160 5.12 14.99 4.85
CA PRO A 160 5.76 14.28 5.96
C PRO A 160 5.22 14.78 7.30
N ALA A 161 4.97 13.86 8.23
CA ALA A 161 4.59 14.19 9.59
C ALA A 161 5.65 15.02 10.32
N THR A 162 5.19 15.96 11.15
CA THR A 162 6.04 16.76 12.04
C THR A 162 6.41 15.96 13.29
N PRO A 163 7.47 16.35 14.03
CA PRO A 163 7.81 15.70 15.30
C PRO A 163 6.65 15.69 16.32
N ASP A 164 5.83 16.75 16.36
CA ASP A 164 4.69 16.81 17.27
C ASP A 164 3.57 15.84 16.86
N GLU A 165 3.32 15.67 15.56
CA GLU A 165 2.39 14.63 15.07
C GLU A 165 2.89 13.23 15.39
N VAL A 166 4.19 12.96 15.21
CA VAL A 166 4.79 11.67 15.60
C VAL A 166 4.65 11.45 17.11
N ARG A 167 4.88 12.47 17.93
CA ARG A 167 4.71 12.39 19.39
C ARG A 167 3.27 12.09 19.76
N ALA A 168 2.31 12.81 19.19
CA ALA A 168 0.88 12.63 19.43
C ALA A 168 0.38 11.24 18.97
N HIS A 169 1.02 10.66 17.96
CA HIS A 169 0.72 9.30 17.49
C HIS A 169 1.05 8.23 18.54
N GLY A 170 2.12 8.44 19.32
CA GLY A 170 2.56 7.52 20.37
C GLY A 170 3.27 6.27 19.84
N SER A 171 3.98 5.56 20.72
CA SER A 171 4.88 4.45 20.36
C SER A 171 4.19 3.26 19.68
N PHE A 172 3.05 2.80 20.21
CA PHE A 172 2.34 1.64 19.68
C PHE A 172 1.71 1.89 18.30
N ARG A 173 1.09 3.07 18.10
CA ARG A 173 0.57 3.42 16.76
C ARG A 173 1.73 3.61 15.79
N LEU A 174 2.84 4.24 16.22
CA LEU A 174 4.03 4.39 15.39
C LEU A 174 4.59 3.04 14.92
N ALA A 175 4.66 2.03 15.79
CA ALA A 175 5.09 0.69 15.41
C ALA A 175 4.14 0.03 14.40
N ARG A 176 2.82 0.17 14.59
CA ARG A 176 1.81 -0.32 13.63
C ARG A 176 1.92 0.39 12.28
N SER A 177 2.04 1.71 12.26
CA SER A 177 2.20 2.50 11.03
C SER A 177 3.50 2.14 10.32
N ALA A 178 4.57 1.85 11.07
CA ALA A 178 5.83 1.37 10.50
C ALA A 178 5.67 0.00 9.83
N ALA A 179 4.95 -0.95 10.45
CA ALA A 179 4.62 -2.23 9.80
C ALA A 179 3.80 -2.00 8.52
N ALA A 180 2.76 -1.17 8.58
CA ALA A 180 1.92 -0.86 7.44
C ALA A 180 2.71 -0.17 6.30
N ALA A 181 3.66 0.71 6.63
CA ALA A 181 4.51 1.42 5.68
C ALA A 181 5.44 0.49 4.88
N VAL A 182 5.71 -0.73 5.36
CA VAL A 182 6.45 -1.77 4.62
C VAL A 182 5.58 -2.96 4.22
N GLY A 183 4.26 -2.83 4.34
CA GLY A 183 3.28 -3.84 3.92
C GLY A 183 3.22 -5.09 4.82
N PHE A 184 3.51 -4.97 6.11
CA PHE A 184 3.39 -6.05 7.08
C PHE A 184 2.28 -5.79 8.11
N PRO A 185 1.66 -6.85 8.67
CA PRO A 185 0.67 -6.69 9.73
C PRO A 185 1.30 -6.23 11.05
N ASP A 186 2.54 -6.61 11.31
CA ASP A 186 3.32 -6.26 12.49
C ASP A 186 4.84 -6.31 12.19
N LEU A 187 5.67 -6.05 13.21
CA LEU A 187 7.13 -6.04 13.13
C LEU A 187 7.79 -7.26 13.79
N SER A 188 7.06 -8.37 13.96
CA SER A 188 7.57 -9.57 14.64
C SER A 188 8.67 -10.30 13.85
N LEU A 189 8.66 -10.17 12.52
CA LEU A 189 9.60 -10.88 11.65
C LEU A 189 11.02 -10.31 11.73
N ASN A 190 12.02 -11.19 11.59
CA ASN A 190 13.43 -10.79 11.52
C ASN A 190 13.96 -10.80 10.08
N ILE A 191 13.41 -9.92 9.25
CA ILE A 191 13.76 -9.76 7.83
C ILE A 191 14.14 -8.31 7.53
N PRO A 192 14.92 -8.03 6.47
CA PRO A 192 15.48 -6.69 6.22
C PRO A 192 14.46 -5.54 6.25
N HIS A 193 13.28 -5.72 5.63
CA HIS A 193 12.24 -4.68 5.63
C HIS A 193 11.61 -4.43 7.00
N ALA A 194 11.39 -5.49 7.79
CA ALA A 194 10.88 -5.34 9.16
C ALA A 194 11.93 -4.66 10.05
N VAL A 195 13.21 -5.01 9.90
CA VAL A 195 14.33 -4.33 10.59
C VAL A 195 14.38 -2.85 10.21
N ALA A 196 14.29 -2.53 8.91
CA ALA A 196 14.27 -1.14 8.43
C ALA A 196 13.10 -0.34 9.01
N ALA A 197 11.90 -0.93 9.08
CA ALA A 197 10.73 -0.31 9.68
C ALA A 197 10.86 -0.12 11.20
N ARG A 198 11.47 -1.08 11.92
CA ARG A 198 11.82 -0.92 13.34
C ARG A 198 12.80 0.23 13.55
N SER A 199 13.86 0.30 12.74
CA SER A 199 14.80 1.43 12.76
C SER A 199 14.09 2.76 12.51
N ALA A 200 13.20 2.83 11.52
CA ALA A 200 12.47 4.06 11.19
C ALA A 200 11.55 4.50 12.33
N ALA A 201 10.79 3.58 12.93
CA ALA A 201 9.93 3.86 14.08
C ALA A 201 10.74 4.36 15.28
N ILE A 202 11.86 3.70 15.60
CA ILE A 202 12.72 4.11 16.72
C ILE A 202 13.33 5.48 16.45
N GLN A 203 13.88 5.71 15.25
CA GLN A 203 14.50 6.98 14.89
C GLN A 203 13.51 8.14 14.99
N LEU A 204 12.35 8.04 14.33
CA LEU A 204 11.33 9.10 14.37
C LEU A 204 10.76 9.29 15.78
N GLY A 205 10.56 8.20 16.52
CA GLY A 205 10.06 8.28 17.89
C GLY A 205 11.03 9.01 18.82
N LEU A 206 12.33 8.73 18.71
CA LEU A 206 13.35 9.41 19.50
C LEU A 206 13.48 10.89 19.11
N GLU A 207 13.46 11.21 17.82
CA GLU A 207 13.44 12.59 17.32
C GLU A 207 12.22 13.37 17.84
N ALA A 208 11.08 12.69 17.98
CA ALA A 208 9.85 13.23 18.57
C ALA A 208 9.85 13.27 20.12
N GLY A 209 10.89 12.75 20.78
CA GLY A 209 11.00 12.73 22.24
C GLY A 209 10.23 11.62 22.95
N LEU A 210 9.84 10.55 22.24
CA LEU A 210 9.26 9.35 22.85
C LEU A 210 10.34 8.57 23.62
N ALA A 211 9.94 7.94 24.73
CA ALA A 211 10.87 7.16 25.53
C ALA A 211 11.35 5.93 24.76
N ARG A 212 12.66 5.70 24.79
CA ARG A 212 13.31 4.56 24.12
C ARG A 212 12.76 3.20 24.59
N ALA A 213 12.41 3.08 25.87
CA ALA A 213 11.84 1.85 26.42
C ALA A 213 10.48 1.52 25.80
N ASP A 214 9.62 2.53 25.66
CA ASP A 214 8.30 2.39 25.03
C ASP A 214 8.42 2.03 23.55
N LEU A 215 9.37 2.66 22.84
CA LEU A 215 9.66 2.33 21.45
C LEU A 215 10.15 0.89 21.29
N ALA A 216 11.09 0.45 22.13
CA ALA A 216 11.59 -0.93 22.12
C ALA A 216 10.46 -1.93 22.33
N HIS A 217 9.61 -1.69 23.33
CA HIS A 217 8.45 -2.52 23.62
C HIS A 217 7.44 -2.55 22.46
N ALA A 218 7.08 -1.38 21.93
CA ALA A 218 6.13 -1.26 20.83
C ALA A 218 6.59 -1.97 19.54
N VAL A 219 7.89 -1.94 19.23
CA VAL A 219 8.45 -2.63 18.06
C VAL A 219 8.92 -4.06 18.35
N GLN A 220 8.56 -4.59 19.53
CA GLN A 220 8.80 -5.98 19.95
C GLN A 220 10.28 -6.38 19.97
N VAL A 221 11.16 -5.48 20.45
CA VAL A 221 12.59 -5.76 20.67
C VAL A 221 13.01 -5.40 22.09
N VAL A 222 14.13 -5.95 22.54
CA VAL A 222 14.72 -5.53 23.82
C VAL A 222 15.36 -4.13 23.68
N ARG A 223 15.36 -3.37 24.78
CA ARG A 223 15.93 -2.01 24.81
C ARG A 223 17.35 -1.95 24.25
N GLN A 224 18.18 -2.94 24.56
CA GLN A 224 19.58 -2.99 24.09
C GLN A 224 19.68 -3.02 22.56
N THR A 225 18.77 -3.74 21.89
CA THR A 225 18.73 -3.83 20.42
C THR A 225 18.55 -2.47 19.77
N THR A 226 17.83 -1.55 20.41
CA THR A 226 17.60 -0.19 19.86
C THR A 226 18.87 0.65 19.73
N TYR A 227 19.95 0.31 20.46
CA TYR A 227 21.23 1.01 20.33
C TYR A 227 22.07 0.50 19.15
N GLY A 228 21.84 -0.74 18.71
CA GLY A 228 22.56 -1.36 17.60
C GLY A 228 21.85 -1.24 16.26
N LEU A 229 20.63 -0.69 16.22
CA LEU A 229 19.94 -0.45 14.96
C LEU A 229 20.61 0.72 14.22
N GLY A 230 21.05 0.46 12.99
CA GLY A 230 21.58 1.49 12.11
C GLY A 230 20.50 2.48 11.64
N ALA A 231 20.94 3.51 10.94
CA ALA A 231 20.05 4.49 10.30
C ALA A 231 19.04 3.78 9.40
N ALA A 232 17.78 4.20 9.48
CA ALA A 232 16.74 3.67 8.60
C ALA A 232 16.95 4.17 7.17
N PRO A 233 16.61 3.36 6.14
CA PRO A 233 16.57 3.83 4.76
C PRO A 233 15.62 5.03 4.62
N ALA A 234 16.04 6.03 3.84
CA ALA A 234 15.31 7.29 3.69
C ALA A 234 13.89 7.07 3.16
N GLU A 235 13.71 6.14 2.22
CA GLU A 235 12.41 5.80 1.64
C GLU A 235 11.43 5.21 2.66
N VAL A 236 11.93 4.48 3.66
CA VAL A 236 11.08 3.90 4.73
C VAL A 236 10.71 4.99 5.74
N LEU A 237 11.64 5.87 6.09
CA LEU A 237 11.36 7.05 6.94
C LEU A 237 10.31 7.95 6.30
N ASP A 238 10.47 8.26 5.01
CA ASP A 238 9.52 9.10 4.27
C ASP A 238 8.13 8.46 4.21
N ALA A 239 8.06 7.16 3.92
CA ALA A 239 6.79 6.46 3.88
C ALA A 239 6.09 6.43 5.24
N LEU A 240 6.84 6.18 6.32
CA LEU A 240 6.29 6.23 7.68
C LEU A 240 5.76 7.63 8.04
N LYS A 241 6.52 8.69 7.72
CA LYS A 241 6.06 10.07 7.94
C LYS A 241 4.75 10.36 7.19
N ARG A 242 4.64 10.00 5.91
CA ARG A 242 3.42 10.21 5.12
C ARG A 242 2.25 9.36 5.63
N ARG A 243 2.53 8.14 6.09
CA ARG A 243 1.53 7.25 6.69
C ARG A 243 0.91 7.85 7.94
N ILE A 244 1.73 8.43 8.83
CA ILE A 244 1.27 9.09 10.06
C ILE A 244 0.35 10.28 9.73
N THR A 245 0.73 11.10 8.76
CA THR A 245 -0.11 12.22 8.30
C THR A 245 -1.46 11.73 7.76
N LEU A 246 -1.46 10.74 6.85
CA LEU A 246 -2.72 10.18 6.32
C LEU A 246 -3.61 9.61 7.43
N GLU A 247 -3.04 8.86 8.38
CA GLU A 247 -3.78 8.31 9.52
C GLU A 247 -4.37 9.39 10.42
N THR A 248 -3.67 10.51 10.59
CA THR A 248 -4.16 11.65 11.38
C THR A 248 -5.30 12.37 10.65
N THR A 249 -5.16 12.58 9.34
CA THR A 249 -6.20 13.21 8.51
C THR A 249 -7.48 12.37 8.48
N THR A 250 -7.38 11.05 8.27
CA THR A 250 -8.57 10.20 8.19
C THR A 250 -9.36 10.11 9.50
N VAL A 251 -8.69 10.17 10.66
CA VAL A 251 -9.37 10.16 11.96
C VAL A 251 -10.24 11.41 12.18
N LEU A 252 -9.86 12.55 11.59
CA LEU A 252 -10.60 13.81 11.73
C LEU A 252 -11.87 13.85 10.88
N GLU A 253 -11.99 13.00 9.86
CA GLU A 253 -13.10 13.02 8.89
C GLU A 253 -14.20 12.00 9.20
N SER A 254 -14.00 11.08 10.14
CA SER A 254 -15.04 10.16 10.60
C SER A 254 -15.94 10.88 11.64
N PRO A 255 -17.20 11.24 11.31
CA PRO A 255 -18.11 11.81 12.29
C PRO A 255 -18.38 10.77 13.39
N SER A 256 -18.12 11.17 14.64
CA SER A 256 -18.44 10.41 15.86
C SER A 256 -19.93 10.21 16.05
#